data_AF-V4B2J2-F1
#
_entry.id   AF-V4B2J2-F1
#
_cell.length_a   1.000
_cell.length_b   1.000
_cell.length_c   1.000
_cell.angle_alpha   90.00
_cell.angle_beta   90.00
_cell.angle_gamma   90.00
#
_symmetry.space_group_name_H-M   'P 1'
#
loop_
_entity.id
_entity.type
_entity.pdbx_description
1 polymer ?
#
loop_
_entity_poly.entity_id
_entity_poly.type
_entity_poly.pdbx_seq_one_letter_code
_entity_poly.pdbx_strand_id
1 'polypeptide(L)'
;MGLRSNAIICQRTTSSIRYMFGRRGFQVVNYLDDFGGAETPDRASEANRVLGDLLKSCGIEEAPDKAVFPTTRMVFLCVSVDTQSTTMEVTPERVSEILALVESWLTRKRATLKDLQSLLGKLHFICNCVRPGRIFVSRLLNWLPTTFNDKNGDKKHSSKFIPAEIRKDLLWWKIFLSKFNGVSIMSIENWSAPDQIFACYACPGLGGFCNGEYIHGIFPTRIAEKVYI
;
A
#
# COMPACT_ATOMS: atom_id res chain seq x y z
N MET A 1 -26.44 -0.41 -13.09
CA MET A 1 -25.37 -0.08 -12.12
C MET A 1 -25.98 0.38 -10.80
N GLY A 2 -25.28 0.22 -9.67
CA GLY A 2 -25.72 0.76 -8.37
C GLY A 2 -26.35 -0.23 -7.38
N LEU A 3 -26.49 -1.52 -7.72
CA LEU A 3 -26.91 -2.54 -6.77
C LEU A 3 -25.73 -2.88 -5.83
N ARG A 4 -26.03 -2.96 -4.53
CA ARG A 4 -25.04 -3.28 -3.48
C ARG A 4 -24.27 -4.59 -3.72
N SER A 5 -24.91 -5.57 -4.37
CA SER A 5 -24.34 -6.90 -4.62
C SER A 5 -23.50 -6.99 -5.90
N ASN A 6 -23.51 -5.97 -6.77
CA ASN A 6 -22.86 -6.05 -8.08
C ASN A 6 -21.37 -6.38 -8.00
N ALA A 7 -20.64 -5.70 -7.12
CA ALA A 7 -19.20 -5.93 -6.93
C ALA A 7 -18.90 -7.37 -6.48
N ILE A 8 -19.72 -7.91 -5.57
CA ILE A 8 -19.56 -9.28 -5.07
C ILE A 8 -19.86 -10.30 -6.17
N ILE A 9 -20.92 -10.09 -6.95
CA ILE A 9 -21.27 -10.98 -8.06
C ILE A 9 -20.18 -10.94 -9.13
N CYS A 10 -19.71 -9.75 -9.52
CA CYS A 10 -18.60 -9.58 -10.45
C CYS A 10 -17.34 -10.30 -9.97
N GLN A 11 -16.92 -10.06 -8.72
CA GLN A 11 -15.78 -10.73 -8.12
C GLN A 11 -15.93 -12.26 -8.15
N ARG A 12 -17.12 -12.80 -7.87
CA ARG A 12 -17.36 -14.25 -7.92
C ARG A 12 -17.16 -14.80 -9.34
N THR A 13 -17.73 -14.13 -10.34
CA THR A 13 -17.58 -14.52 -11.75
C THR A 13 -16.11 -14.50 -12.18
N THR A 14 -15.39 -13.42 -11.92
CA THR A 14 -13.97 -13.30 -12.31
C THR A 14 -13.07 -14.23 -11.49
N SER A 15 -13.45 -14.56 -10.25
CA SER A 15 -12.74 -15.57 -9.45
C SER A 15 -12.91 -16.99 -10.01
N SER A 16 -14.06 -17.32 -10.60
CA SER A 16 -14.25 -18.59 -11.30
C SER A 16 -13.35 -18.69 -12.54
N ILE A 17 -13.15 -17.58 -13.25
CA ILE A 17 -12.23 -17.50 -14.39
C ILE A 17 -10.79 -17.68 -13.93
N ARG A 18 -10.38 -16.98 -12.87
CA ARG A 18 -9.08 -17.21 -12.22
C ARG A 18 -8.87 -18.67 -11.86
N TYR A 19 -9.89 -19.35 -11.31
CA TYR A 19 -9.81 -20.77 -10.97
C TYR A 19 -9.59 -21.65 -12.23
N MET A 20 -10.36 -21.42 -13.30
CA MET A 20 -10.19 -22.13 -14.57
C MET A 20 -8.82 -21.88 -15.20
N PHE A 21 -8.32 -20.65 -15.11
CA PHE A 21 -6.97 -20.29 -15.55
C PHE A 21 -5.89 -21.05 -14.75
N GLY A 22 -6.08 -21.15 -13.43
CA GLY A 22 -5.30 -22.01 -12.53
C GLY A 22 -5.22 -23.47 -12.98
N ARG A 23 -6.35 -24.04 -13.42
CA ARG A 23 -6.41 -25.42 -13.93
C ARG A 23 -5.63 -25.63 -15.24
N ARG A 24 -5.29 -24.56 -15.95
CA ARG A 24 -4.44 -24.56 -17.15
C ARG A 24 -2.95 -24.36 -16.84
N GLY A 25 -2.56 -24.32 -15.56
CA GLY A 25 -1.16 -24.23 -15.14
C GLY A 25 -0.60 -22.81 -15.07
N PHE A 26 -1.46 -21.79 -15.04
CA PHE A 26 -1.06 -20.37 -14.91
C PHE A 26 -1.66 -19.75 -13.66
N GLN A 27 -1.07 -18.66 -13.17
CA GLN A 27 -1.58 -17.92 -12.03
C GLN A 27 -1.95 -16.49 -12.40
N VAL A 28 -3.06 -16.01 -11.85
CA VAL A 28 -3.51 -14.63 -11.99
C VAL A 28 -4.15 -14.17 -10.69
N VAL A 29 -4.03 -12.88 -10.40
CA VAL A 29 -4.77 -12.17 -9.37
C VAL A 29 -5.89 -11.39 -10.05
N ASN A 30 -7.08 -11.37 -9.46
CA ASN A 30 -8.19 -10.61 -9.99
C ASN A 30 -8.83 -9.74 -8.90
N TYR A 31 -9.24 -8.53 -9.28
CA TYR A 31 -10.01 -7.63 -8.44
C TYR A 31 -11.14 -7.04 -9.28
N LEU A 32 -12.38 -7.39 -8.94
CA LEU A 32 -13.54 -7.10 -9.77
C LEU A 32 -13.30 -7.54 -11.21
N ASP A 33 -13.24 -6.61 -12.16
CA ASP A 33 -13.01 -6.79 -13.59
C ASP A 33 -11.53 -6.77 -13.99
N ASP A 34 -10.62 -6.35 -13.11
CA ASP A 34 -9.20 -6.28 -13.39
C ASP A 34 -8.51 -7.64 -13.17
N PHE A 35 -7.70 -8.07 -14.13
CA PHE A 35 -6.83 -9.26 -14.04
C PHE A 35 -5.36 -8.84 -14.16
N GLY A 36 -4.50 -9.40 -13.31
CA GLY A 36 -3.07 -9.14 -13.31
C GLY A 36 -2.28 -10.39 -12.93
N GLY A 37 -1.27 -10.73 -13.73
CA GLY A 37 -0.44 -11.92 -13.52
C GLY A 37 0.98 -11.68 -13.96
N ALA A 38 1.88 -12.56 -13.52
CA ALA A 38 3.27 -12.58 -13.92
C ALA A 38 3.68 -14.04 -14.17
N GLU A 39 4.50 -14.25 -15.18
CA GLU A 39 5.04 -15.55 -15.59
C GLU A 39 6.48 -15.36 -16.05
N THR A 40 7.19 -16.47 -16.24
CA THR A 40 8.53 -16.44 -16.85
C THR A 40 8.47 -15.91 -18.29
N PRO A 41 9.56 -15.32 -18.82
CA PRO A 41 9.55 -14.71 -20.16
C PRO A 41 9.11 -15.65 -21.29
N ASP A 42 9.42 -16.95 -21.18
CA ASP A 42 9.03 -17.99 -22.12
C ASP A 42 7.53 -18.35 -22.06
N ARG A 43 6.88 -18.16 -20.91
CA ARG A 43 5.47 -18.49 -20.68
C ARG A 43 4.53 -17.30 -20.71
N ALA A 44 5.03 -16.08 -20.54
CA ALA A 44 4.19 -14.89 -20.38
C ALA A 44 3.26 -14.63 -21.58
N SER A 45 3.77 -14.81 -22.80
CA SER A 45 2.97 -14.68 -24.04
C SER A 45 1.89 -15.75 -24.14
N GLU A 46 2.19 -16.99 -23.73
CA GLU A 46 1.22 -18.08 -23.70
C GLU A 46 0.14 -17.82 -22.66
N ALA A 47 0.54 -17.42 -21.44
CA ALA A 47 -0.37 -17.10 -20.35
C ALA A 47 -1.38 -16.01 -20.74
N ASN A 48 -0.88 -14.93 -21.37
CA ASN A 48 -1.72 -13.83 -21.85
C ASN A 48 -2.74 -14.30 -22.91
N ARG A 49 -2.29 -15.09 -23.89
CA ARG A 49 -3.19 -15.66 -24.91
C ARG A 49 -4.25 -16.57 -24.29
N VAL A 50 -3.84 -17.48 -23.41
CA VAL A 50 -4.74 -18.44 -22.74
C VAL A 50 -5.77 -17.72 -21.87
N LEU A 51 -5.40 -16.60 -21.24
CA LEU A 51 -6.33 -15.78 -20.47
C LEU A 51 -7.35 -15.09 -21.39
N GLY A 52 -6.91 -14.45 -22.47
CA GLY A 52 -7.80 -13.80 -23.44
C GLY A 52 -8.78 -14.79 -24.09
N ASP A 53 -8.30 -15.97 -24.48
CA ASP A 53 -9.14 -17.04 -25.01
C ASP A 53 -10.17 -17.53 -23.97
N LEU A 54 -9.77 -17.60 -22.69
CA LEU A 54 -10.68 -17.98 -21.60
C LEU A 54 -11.76 -16.93 -21.39
N LEU A 55 -11.40 -15.64 -21.32
CA LEU A 55 -12.34 -14.53 -21.18
C LEU A 55 -13.36 -14.54 -22.31
N LYS A 56 -12.89 -14.64 -23.56
CA LYS A 56 -13.73 -14.73 -24.75
C LYS A 56 -14.65 -15.96 -24.72
N SER A 57 -14.15 -17.12 -24.34
CA SER A 57 -14.96 -18.35 -24.24
C SER A 57 -16.05 -18.27 -23.17
N CYS A 58 -15.83 -17.44 -22.13
CA CYS A 58 -16.79 -17.17 -21.07
C CYS A 58 -17.76 -16.02 -21.40
N GLY A 59 -17.68 -15.46 -22.61
CA GLY A 59 -18.50 -14.32 -23.04
C GLY A 59 -18.14 -13.00 -22.36
N ILE A 60 -16.90 -12.86 -21.87
CA ILE A 60 -16.39 -11.59 -21.34
C ILE A 60 -15.59 -10.88 -22.42
N GLU A 61 -15.97 -9.64 -22.68
CA GLU A 61 -15.27 -8.74 -23.60
C GLU A 61 -14.20 -7.95 -22.84
N GLU A 62 -12.96 -8.07 -23.30
CA GLU A 62 -11.84 -7.26 -22.80
C GLU A 62 -11.93 -5.83 -23.34
N ALA A 63 -11.46 -4.86 -22.56
CA ALA A 63 -11.30 -3.48 -23.02
C ALA A 63 -9.93 -3.34 -23.73
N PRO A 64 -9.87 -3.35 -25.07
CA PRO A 64 -8.60 -3.43 -25.81
C PRO A 64 -7.70 -2.21 -25.62
N ASP A 65 -8.29 -1.05 -25.31
CA ASP A 65 -7.60 0.20 -25.00
C ASP A 65 -6.89 0.18 -23.64
N LYS A 66 -7.31 -0.73 -22.74
CA LYS A 66 -6.76 -0.89 -21.39
C LYS A 66 -5.94 -2.16 -21.22
N ALA A 67 -6.04 -3.08 -22.16
CA ALA A 67 -5.28 -4.33 -22.15
C ALA A 67 -3.78 -4.03 -22.27
N VAL A 68 -2.99 -4.65 -21.39
CA VAL A 68 -1.54 -4.54 -21.39
C VAL A 68 -0.97 -5.90 -21.73
N PHE A 69 -0.24 -5.97 -22.85
CA PHE A 69 0.48 -7.19 -23.23
C PHE A 69 1.62 -7.50 -22.25
N PRO A 70 2.15 -8.74 -22.24
CA PRO A 70 3.26 -9.12 -21.39
C PRO A 70 4.40 -8.09 -21.43
N THR A 71 4.72 -7.59 -20.25
CA THR A 71 5.71 -6.53 -20.04
C THR A 71 6.38 -6.77 -18.69
N THR A 72 7.57 -6.19 -18.53
CA THR A 72 8.28 -6.21 -17.25
C THR A 72 7.79 -5.13 -16.29
N ARG A 73 7.09 -4.11 -16.81
CA ARG A 73 6.48 -3.05 -16.01
C ARG A 73 5.01 -2.88 -16.33
N MET A 74 4.15 -3.10 -15.35
CA MET A 74 2.69 -3.02 -15.48
C MET A 74 2.09 -2.21 -14.34
N VAL A 75 1.04 -1.44 -14.63
CA VAL A 75 0.22 -0.80 -13.61
C VAL A 75 -0.99 -1.68 -13.33
N PHE A 76 -1.16 -2.08 -12.07
CA PHE A 76 -2.30 -2.88 -11.60
C PHE A 76 -2.84 -2.27 -10.30
N LEU A 77 -4.13 -1.95 -10.25
CA LEU A 77 -4.79 -1.35 -9.08
C LEU A 77 -4.06 -0.10 -8.53
N CYS A 78 -3.66 0.81 -9.43
CA CYS A 78 -2.90 2.02 -9.12
C CYS A 78 -1.51 1.79 -8.49
N VAL A 79 -0.94 0.60 -8.69
CA VAL A 79 0.44 0.27 -8.33
C VAL A 79 1.19 -0.14 -9.59
N SER A 80 2.29 0.55 -9.91
CA SER A 80 3.23 0.06 -10.91
C SER A 80 4.15 -0.97 -10.27
N VAL A 81 4.20 -2.13 -10.90
CA VAL A 81 5.07 -3.26 -10.55
C VAL A 81 6.12 -3.38 -11.63
N ASP A 82 7.38 -3.46 -11.23
CA ASP A 82 8.52 -3.69 -12.12
C ASP A 82 9.24 -4.99 -11.70
N THR A 83 9.20 -5.98 -12.59
CA THR A 83 9.79 -7.30 -12.35
C THR A 83 11.30 -7.35 -12.59
N GLN A 84 11.89 -6.39 -13.30
CA GLN A 84 13.34 -6.31 -13.46
C GLN A 84 14.00 -5.75 -12.20
N SER A 85 13.49 -4.62 -11.70
CA SER A 85 13.99 -4.02 -10.45
C SER A 85 13.41 -4.66 -9.20
N THR A 86 12.38 -5.50 -9.34
CA THR A 86 11.63 -6.11 -8.23
C THR A 86 11.04 -5.04 -7.30
N THR A 87 10.53 -3.95 -7.86
CA THR A 87 9.99 -2.83 -7.08
C THR A 87 8.49 -2.63 -7.29
N MET A 88 7.88 -1.97 -6.31
CA MET A 88 6.51 -1.48 -6.40
C MET A 88 6.48 0.01 -6.11
N GLU A 89 5.74 0.75 -6.93
CA GLU A 89 5.50 2.17 -6.75
C GLU A 89 4.02 2.49 -6.91
N VAL A 90 3.54 3.45 -6.13
CA VAL A 90 2.25 4.08 -6.38
C VAL A 90 2.39 5.00 -7.60
N THR A 91 1.37 5.05 -8.46
CA THR A 91 1.46 5.89 -9.67
C THR A 91 1.64 7.38 -9.33
N PRO A 92 2.30 8.17 -10.20
CA PRO A 92 2.55 9.59 -9.96
C PRO A 92 1.29 10.41 -9.68
N GLU A 93 0.17 10.07 -10.32
CA GLU A 93 -1.12 10.73 -10.14
C GLU A 93 -1.62 10.52 -8.72
N ARG A 94 -1.50 9.28 -8.22
CA ARG A 94 -1.96 8.92 -6.88
C ARG A 94 -1.04 9.47 -5.80
N VAL A 95 0.26 9.55 -6.05
CA VAL A 95 1.21 10.28 -5.17
C VAL A 95 0.81 11.76 -5.09
N SER A 96 0.54 12.40 -6.23
CA SER A 96 0.18 13.82 -6.29
C SER A 96 -1.13 14.11 -5.55
N GLU A 97 -2.16 13.27 -5.73
CA GLU A 97 -3.42 13.38 -5.00
C GLU A 97 -3.21 13.33 -3.48
N ILE A 98 -2.35 12.43 -3.02
CA ILE A 98 -2.14 12.22 -1.59
C ILE A 98 -1.26 13.30 -0.99
N LEU A 99 -0.25 13.79 -1.71
CA LEU A 99 0.51 14.97 -1.29
C LEU A 99 -0.40 16.18 -1.13
N ALA A 100 -1.27 16.46 -2.11
CA ALA A 100 -2.25 17.55 -2.00
C ALA A 100 -3.19 17.37 -0.80
N LEU A 101 -3.64 16.14 -0.54
CA LEU A 101 -4.44 15.84 0.65
C LEU A 101 -3.68 16.10 1.94
N VAL A 102 -2.43 15.63 2.05
CA VAL A 102 -1.58 15.84 3.23
C VAL A 102 -1.35 17.33 3.46
N GLU A 103 -1.10 18.12 2.42
CA GLU A 103 -0.94 19.57 2.52
C GLU A 103 -2.21 20.27 3.02
N SER A 104 -3.38 19.86 2.53
CA SER A 104 -4.66 20.38 3.04
C SER A 104 -4.88 20.06 4.52
N TRP A 105 -4.36 18.93 5.00
CA TRP A 105 -4.43 18.54 6.41
C TRP A 105 -3.45 19.32 7.28
N LEU A 106 -2.27 19.66 6.77
CA LEU A 106 -1.28 20.45 7.50
C LEU A 106 -1.77 21.86 7.82
N THR A 107 -2.63 22.45 7.00
CA THR A 107 -3.23 23.78 7.26
C THR A 107 -4.52 23.71 8.08
N ARG A 108 -5.17 22.54 8.14
CA ARG A 108 -6.43 22.32 8.85
C ARG A 108 -6.23 22.33 10.37
N LYS A 109 -7.14 22.96 11.12
CA LYS A 109 -7.10 22.98 12.60
C LYS A 109 -7.86 21.81 13.25
N ARG A 110 -8.97 21.39 12.64
CA ARG A 110 -9.89 20.38 13.17
C ARG A 110 -10.35 19.40 12.09
N ALA A 111 -10.60 18.15 12.43
CA ALA A 111 -11.06 17.11 11.51
C ALA A 111 -12.21 16.30 12.13
N THR A 112 -13.12 15.81 11.30
CA THR A 112 -14.16 14.84 11.69
C THR A 112 -13.62 13.41 11.64
N LEU A 113 -14.35 12.46 12.22
CA LEU A 113 -14.04 11.04 12.11
C LEU A 113 -14.00 10.59 10.64
N LYS A 114 -14.95 11.07 9.82
CA LYS A 114 -15.02 10.76 8.38
C LYS A 114 -13.80 11.28 7.63
N ASP A 115 -13.35 12.49 7.95
CA ASP A 115 -12.12 13.04 7.36
C ASP A 115 -10.93 12.12 7.68
N LEU A 116 -10.76 11.76 8.96
CA LEU A 116 -9.64 10.92 9.40
C LEU A 116 -9.68 9.53 8.77
N GLN A 117 -10.84 8.90 8.71
CA GLN A 117 -11.02 7.60 8.05
C GLN A 117 -10.67 7.66 6.56
N SER A 118 -11.07 8.73 5.88
CA SER A 118 -10.72 8.96 4.47
C SER A 118 -9.21 9.12 4.27
N LEU A 119 -8.55 9.93 5.12
CA LEU A 119 -7.09 10.08 5.11
C LEU A 119 -6.39 8.75 5.36
N LEU A 120 -6.79 8.04 6.42
CA LEU A 120 -6.24 6.75 6.81
C LEU A 120 -6.34 5.73 5.68
N GLY A 121 -7.50 5.62 5.02
CA GLY A 121 -7.67 4.70 3.91
C GLY A 121 -6.69 4.97 2.77
N LYS A 122 -6.47 6.24 2.42
CA LYS A 122 -5.54 6.64 1.36
C LYS A 122 -4.08 6.41 1.76
N LEU A 123 -3.67 6.76 2.98
CA LEU A 123 -2.31 6.53 3.46
C LEU A 123 -2.01 5.02 3.63
N HIS A 124 -2.98 4.26 4.13
CA HIS A 124 -2.85 2.82 4.30
C HIS A 124 -2.66 2.10 2.96
N PHE A 125 -3.35 2.55 1.90
CA PHE A 125 -3.11 2.04 0.55
C PHE A 125 -1.65 2.24 0.11
N ILE A 126 -1.07 3.43 0.32
CA ILE A 126 0.33 3.67 -0.06
C ILE A 126 1.32 2.85 0.77
N CYS A 127 0.98 2.47 2.01
CA CYS A 127 1.84 1.65 2.85
C CYS A 127 2.19 0.27 2.27
N ASN A 128 1.53 -0.16 1.17
CA ASN A 128 1.95 -1.32 0.39
C ASN A 128 3.26 -1.06 -0.37
N CYS A 129 3.47 0.14 -0.91
CA CYS A 129 4.68 0.54 -1.64
C CYS A 129 5.65 1.36 -0.78
N VAL A 130 5.17 1.98 0.30
CA VAL A 130 5.98 2.79 1.25
C VAL A 130 5.90 2.15 2.64
N ARG A 131 6.62 1.05 2.83
CA ARG A 131 6.54 0.23 4.06
C ARG A 131 6.84 1.01 5.36
N PRO A 132 7.83 1.91 5.43
CA PRO A 132 8.09 2.70 6.64
C PRO A 132 6.89 3.55 7.09
N GLY A 133 5.99 3.90 6.16
CA GLY A 133 4.77 4.65 6.41
C GLY A 133 3.81 3.98 7.41
N ARG A 134 3.89 2.66 7.58
CA ARG A 134 2.96 1.87 8.42
C ARG A 134 2.96 2.31 9.88
N ILE A 135 4.09 2.77 10.40
CA ILE A 135 4.20 3.25 11.79
C ILE A 135 3.34 4.50 11.99
N PHE A 136 3.39 5.43 11.04
CA PHE A 136 2.61 6.67 11.06
C PHE A 136 1.10 6.40 10.90
N VAL A 137 0.73 5.45 10.03
CA VAL A 137 -0.67 4.99 9.92
C VAL A 137 -1.15 4.32 11.20
N SER A 138 -0.30 3.53 11.88
CA SER A 138 -0.64 2.93 13.18
C SER A 138 -0.89 4.00 14.25
N ARG A 139 -0.05 5.05 14.33
CA ARG A 139 -0.28 6.20 15.23
C ARG A 139 -1.60 6.90 14.94
N LEU A 140 -1.92 7.15 13.65
CA LEU A 140 -3.20 7.71 13.22
C LEU A 140 -4.40 6.81 13.59
N LEU A 141 -4.25 5.48 13.48
CA LEU A 141 -5.27 4.51 13.89
C LEU A 141 -5.49 4.52 15.40
N ASN A 142 -4.43 4.61 16.21
CA ASN A 142 -4.53 4.71 17.67
C ASN A 142 -5.21 6.00 18.12
N TRP A 143 -5.06 7.08 17.35
CA TRP A 143 -5.75 8.36 17.59
C TRP A 143 -7.28 8.25 17.36
N LEU A 144 -7.74 7.33 16.51
CA LEU A 144 -9.14 7.25 16.08
C LEU A 144 -10.11 6.83 17.22
N PRO A 145 -9.92 5.70 17.94
CA PRO A 145 -10.77 5.34 19.07
C PRO A 145 -10.67 6.32 20.23
N THR A 146 -9.46 6.79 20.56
CA THR A 146 -9.21 7.66 21.71
C THR A 146 -9.89 9.03 21.59
N THR A 147 -10.11 9.50 20.36
CA THR A 147 -10.60 10.87 20.11
C THR A 147 -12.08 10.91 19.70
N PHE A 148 -12.57 9.84 19.06
CA PHE A 148 -13.92 9.81 18.48
C PHE A 148 -14.87 8.78 19.12
N ASN A 149 -14.39 7.82 19.92
CA ASN A 149 -15.26 6.94 20.72
C ASN A 149 -15.47 7.53 22.12
N ASP A 150 -16.24 8.62 22.20
CA ASP A 150 -16.78 9.12 23.46
C ASP A 150 -18.06 8.33 23.78
N LYS A 151 -18.15 7.67 24.95
CA LYS A 151 -19.26 6.77 25.33
C LYS A 151 -20.60 7.49 25.52
N ASN A 152 -20.61 8.83 25.50
CA ASN A 152 -21.76 9.67 25.82
C ASN A 152 -22.59 10.11 24.60
N GLY A 153 -22.76 9.25 23.60
CA GLY A 153 -23.83 9.34 22.60
C GLY A 153 -23.74 10.42 21.50
N ASP A 154 -23.15 11.59 21.74
CA ASP A 154 -23.48 12.80 20.95
C ASP A 154 -22.45 13.27 19.90
N LYS A 155 -21.44 12.47 19.51
CA LYS A 155 -20.22 13.07 18.88
C LYS A 155 -19.64 12.44 17.61
N LYS A 156 -20.33 11.53 16.91
CA LYS A 156 -19.84 10.96 15.63
C LYS A 156 -19.56 12.01 14.54
N HIS A 157 -20.23 13.17 14.60
CA HIS A 157 -20.06 14.28 13.65
C HIS A 157 -19.25 15.46 14.20
N SER A 158 -18.80 15.40 15.46
CA SER A 158 -18.06 16.51 16.06
C SER A 158 -16.64 16.59 15.52
N SER A 159 -16.24 17.79 15.09
CA SER A 159 -14.88 18.05 14.61
C SER A 159 -13.92 18.21 15.79
N LYS A 160 -12.78 17.52 15.76
CA LYS A 160 -11.79 17.45 16.85
C LYS A 160 -10.49 18.13 16.43
N PHE A 161 -9.79 18.75 17.36
CA PHE A 161 -8.50 19.38 17.07
C PHE A 161 -7.47 18.34 16.66
N ILE A 162 -6.64 18.68 15.67
CA ILE A 162 -5.54 17.84 15.21
C ILE A 162 -4.34 18.08 16.14
N PRO A 163 -3.88 17.06 16.90
CA PRO A 163 -2.72 17.18 17.78
C PRO A 163 -1.44 17.51 17.01
N ALA A 164 -0.47 18.15 17.68
CA ALA A 164 0.83 18.47 17.10
C ALA A 164 1.57 17.21 16.61
N GLU A 165 1.46 16.11 17.35
CA GLU A 165 2.06 14.82 17.00
C GLU A 165 1.55 14.27 15.67
N ILE A 166 0.25 14.41 15.40
CA ILE A 166 -0.34 14.00 14.12
C ILE A 166 0.16 14.90 12.98
N ARG A 167 0.43 16.19 13.25
CA ARG A 167 1.03 17.08 12.23
C ARG A 167 2.46 16.66 11.90
N LYS A 168 3.25 16.23 12.88
CA LYS A 168 4.61 15.68 12.64
C LYS A 168 4.55 14.44 11.74
N ASP A 169 3.60 13.55 11.99
CA ASP A 169 3.38 12.37 11.13
C ASP A 169 3.01 12.76 9.69
N LEU A 170 2.14 13.76 9.52
CA LEU A 170 1.77 14.28 8.19
C LEU A 170 2.93 14.98 7.49
N LEU A 171 3.78 15.68 8.23
CA LEU A 171 4.99 16.28 7.69
C LEU A 171 5.97 15.22 7.19
N TRP A 172 6.09 14.10 7.91
CA TRP A 172 6.86 12.96 7.45
C TRP A 172 6.34 12.48 6.09
N TRP A 173 5.03 12.27 5.95
CA TRP A 173 4.41 11.89 4.67
C TRP A 173 4.74 12.88 3.56
N LYS A 174 4.62 14.19 3.81
CA LYS A 174 4.96 15.22 2.81
C LYS A 174 6.41 15.13 2.33
N ILE A 175 7.36 14.87 3.23
CA ILE A 175 8.81 14.90 2.91
C ILE A 175 9.27 13.57 2.30
N PHE A 176 8.73 12.45 2.77
CA PHE A 176 9.30 11.13 2.55
C PHE A 176 8.49 10.27 1.59
N LEU A 177 7.22 10.61 1.29
CA LEU A 177 6.41 9.84 0.34
C LEU A 177 7.11 9.69 -1.02
N SER A 178 7.52 10.79 -1.65
CA SER A 178 8.21 10.75 -2.95
C SER A 178 9.60 10.11 -2.90
N LYS A 179 10.22 10.03 -1.71
CA LYS A 179 11.56 9.46 -1.53
C LYS A 179 11.56 7.94 -1.38
N PHE A 180 10.50 7.39 -0.79
CA PHE A 180 10.36 5.94 -0.59
C PHE A 180 9.48 5.26 -1.63
N ASN A 181 8.73 6.01 -2.44
CA ASN A 181 7.96 5.46 -3.55
C ASN A 181 8.92 4.86 -4.59
N GLY A 182 8.66 3.60 -5.01
CA GLY A 182 9.54 2.88 -5.95
C GLY A 182 10.83 2.34 -5.34
N VAL A 183 11.04 2.50 -4.03
CA VAL A 183 12.23 1.97 -3.33
C VAL A 183 11.92 0.63 -2.64
N SER A 184 10.67 0.36 -2.29
CA SER A 184 10.34 -0.90 -1.61
C SER A 184 10.42 -2.08 -2.56
N ILE A 185 11.31 -3.02 -2.24
CA ILE A 185 11.46 -4.29 -2.95
C ILE A 185 10.26 -5.19 -2.66
N MET A 186 9.74 -5.86 -3.68
CA MET A 186 8.70 -6.89 -3.53
C MET A 186 9.19 -7.99 -2.59
N SER A 187 8.34 -8.41 -1.66
CA SER A 187 8.64 -9.62 -0.88
C SER A 187 8.38 -10.81 -1.78
N ILE A 188 9.40 -11.29 -2.50
CA ILE A 188 9.25 -12.44 -3.41
C ILE A 188 9.09 -13.75 -2.62
N GLU A 189 9.56 -13.79 -1.38
CA GLU A 189 9.51 -14.99 -0.56
C GLU A 189 8.48 -14.88 0.57
N ASN A 190 7.78 -16.00 0.82
CA ASN A 190 7.24 -16.29 2.13
C ASN A 190 8.44 -16.50 3.05
N TRP A 191 8.90 -15.46 3.74
CA TRP A 191 9.87 -15.61 4.81
C TRP A 191 9.26 -16.56 5.85
N SER A 192 9.61 -17.83 5.78
CA SER A 192 9.15 -18.87 6.72
C SER A 192 9.77 -18.63 8.09
N ALA A 193 10.99 -18.11 8.11
CA ALA A 193 11.64 -17.44 9.22
C ALA A 193 12.76 -16.53 8.65
N PRO A 194 13.01 -15.36 9.25
CA PRO A 194 14.22 -14.60 8.93
C PRO A 194 15.46 -15.41 9.32
N ASP A 195 16.49 -15.47 8.47
CA ASP A 195 17.80 -16.04 8.85
C ASP A 195 18.37 -15.34 10.08
N GLN A 196 18.05 -14.04 10.24
CA GLN A 196 18.47 -13.19 11.35
C GLN A 196 17.40 -12.15 11.68
N ILE A 197 17.07 -12.01 12.97
CA ILE A 197 16.15 -10.97 13.48
C ILE A 197 17.00 -9.83 14.02
N PHE A 198 16.86 -8.64 13.42
CA PHE A 198 17.43 -7.41 13.96
C PHE A 198 16.36 -6.62 14.70
N ALA A 199 16.50 -6.51 16.02
CA ALA A 199 15.67 -5.62 16.84
C ALA A 199 16.35 -4.26 16.99
N CYS A 200 15.91 -3.25 16.23
CA CYS A 200 16.47 -1.90 16.32
C CYS A 200 15.61 -0.98 17.20
N TYR A 201 16.23 -0.34 18.19
CA TYR A 201 15.64 0.77 18.93
C TYR A 201 16.28 2.08 18.47
N ALA A 202 15.47 3.03 18.00
CA ALA A 202 15.92 4.37 17.67
C ALA A 202 15.77 5.27 18.91
N CYS A 203 16.80 5.33 19.74
CA CYS A 203 17.05 6.44 20.68
C CYS A 203 18.33 7.16 20.20
N PRO A 204 19.05 8.06 20.90
CA PRO A 204 20.16 8.82 20.30
C PRO A 204 21.38 7.99 19.84
N GLY A 205 21.28 6.67 19.83
CA GLY A 205 22.18 5.75 19.15
C GLY A 205 21.42 4.65 18.39
N LEU A 206 22.17 3.85 17.64
CA LEU A 206 21.74 2.59 17.07
C LEU A 206 21.98 1.49 18.09
N GLY A 207 20.98 0.65 18.35
CA GLY A 207 21.13 -0.60 19.08
C GLY A 207 20.48 -1.72 18.28
N GLY A 208 21.11 -2.88 18.20
CA GLY A 208 20.64 -4.07 17.53
C GLY A 208 21.04 -5.32 18.29
N PHE A 209 20.24 -6.37 18.18
CA PHE A 209 20.56 -7.70 18.70
C PHE A 209 20.43 -8.71 17.57
N CYS A 210 21.41 -9.60 17.41
CA CYS A 210 21.38 -10.69 16.44
C CYS A 210 22.21 -11.87 16.97
N ASN A 211 21.65 -13.09 16.95
CA ASN A 211 22.36 -14.33 17.31
C ASN A 211 23.11 -14.33 18.65
N GLY A 212 22.58 -13.63 19.68
CA GLY A 212 23.24 -13.55 20.99
C GLY A 212 24.24 -12.40 21.12
N GLU A 213 24.51 -11.67 20.04
CA GLU A 213 25.41 -10.52 20.02
C GLU A 213 24.64 -9.20 19.99
N TYR A 214 25.18 -8.22 20.70
CA TYR A 214 24.67 -6.86 20.73
C TYR A 214 25.54 -5.96 19.86
N ILE A 215 24.91 -5.24 18.94
CA ILE A 215 25.52 -4.11 18.26
C ILE A 215 24.98 -2.84 18.87
N HIS A 216 25.86 -1.92 19.26
CA HIS A 216 25.46 -0.59 19.68
C HIS A 216 26.42 0.44 19.11
N GLY A 217 25.88 1.62 18.79
CA GLY A 217 26.67 2.73 18.28
C GLY A 217 25.95 4.05 18.58
N ILE A 218 26.72 5.10 18.83
CA ILE A 218 26.16 6.44 18.95
C ILE A 218 26.02 7.00 17.54
N PHE A 219 24.90 7.66 17.23
CA PHE A 219 24.79 8.32 15.94
C PHE A 219 25.88 9.41 15.82
N PRO A 220 26.54 9.55 14.66
CA PRO A 220 27.47 10.65 14.43
C PRO A 220 26.83 11.99 14.81
N THR A 221 27.60 12.93 15.36
CA THR A 221 27.10 14.19 15.95
C THR A 221 26.15 14.95 15.00
N ARG A 222 26.43 14.91 13.69
CA ARG A 222 25.59 15.50 12.62
C ARG A 222 24.13 14.99 12.57
N ILE A 223 23.87 13.80 13.09
CA ILE A 223 22.54 13.15 13.14
C ILE A 223 21.92 13.37 14.52
N ALA A 224 22.70 13.23 15.60
CA ALA A 224 22.23 13.37 16.98
C ALA A 224 21.67 14.78 17.27
N GLU A 225 22.26 15.83 16.71
CA GLU A 225 21.80 17.23 16.89
C GLU A 225 20.47 17.54 16.20
N LYS A 226 20.03 16.70 15.24
CA LYS A 226 18.77 16.91 14.48
C LYS A 226 17.56 16.19 15.06
N VAL A 227 17.74 15.34 16.06
CA VAL A 227 16.67 14.55 16.68
C VAL A 227 16.00 15.29 17.86
N TYR A 228 16.55 16.44 18.27
CA TYR A 228 16.01 17.31 19.31
C TYR A 228 15.33 18.58 18.75
N ILE A 229 14.34 18.44 17.86
CA ILE A 229 13.34 19.49 17.54
C ILE A 229 11.97 18.86 17.31
#